data_AF-A0AA46SUT9-F1
#
_entry.id   AF-A0AA46SUT9-F1
#
_cell.length_a   1.000
_cell.length_b   1.000
_cell.length_c   1.000
_cell.angle_alpha   90.00
_cell.angle_beta   90.00
_cell.angle_gamma   90.00
#
_symmetry.space_group_name_H-M   'P 1'
#
loop_
_entity.id
_entity.type
_entity.pdbx_description
1 polymer ?
#
loop_
_entity_poly.entity_id
_entity_poly.type
_entity_poly.pdbx_seq_one_letter_code
_entity_poly.pdbx_strand_id
1 'polypeptide(L)'
;MSVSLSPAKMYGHWTHCDPRVCEFQHGTTMIYIENSEEYPMGRSLEDAQKTIDVVFEEVDYALAYASAISSGQHQDFWKAANRISLRQRPLIVYSVRYPLIGDFPVYEISWNPHFEVEYGLAYSDDWVEEVVRVEVPDSNDFIKVRRRAPYQYEYVP
;
A
#
# COMPACT_ATOMS: atom_id res chain seq x y z
N MET A 1 -17.59 2.76 -1.33
CA MET A 1 -18.36 1.49 -1.45
C MET A 1 -17.82 0.57 -0.37
N SER A 2 -18.66 -0.15 0.37
CA SER A 2 -18.17 -1.04 1.42
C SER A 2 -17.52 -2.30 0.83
N VAL A 3 -16.41 -2.72 1.43
CA VAL A 3 -15.71 -3.96 1.13
C VAL A 3 -16.43 -5.09 1.84
N SER A 4 -16.63 -6.22 1.16
CA SER A 4 -17.38 -7.35 1.67
C SER A 4 -16.54 -8.61 1.58
N LEU A 5 -16.14 -9.12 2.75
CA LEU A 5 -15.24 -10.26 2.94
C LEU A 5 -16.01 -11.56 3.17
N SER A 6 -17.16 -11.71 2.51
CA SER A 6 -17.97 -12.94 2.59
C SER A 6 -17.33 -14.06 1.76
N PRO A 7 -17.41 -15.34 2.17
CA PRO A 7 -16.87 -16.44 1.38
C PRO A 7 -17.36 -16.51 -0.08
N ALA A 8 -18.58 -16.04 -0.36
CA ALA A 8 -19.13 -15.97 -1.72
C ALA A 8 -18.42 -14.96 -2.65
N LYS A 9 -17.66 -14.01 -2.08
CA LYS A 9 -16.85 -13.01 -2.80
C LYS A 9 -15.36 -13.30 -2.76
N MET A 10 -14.99 -14.43 -2.16
CA MET A 10 -13.60 -14.85 -2.06
C MET A 10 -13.08 -15.22 -3.44
N TYR A 11 -11.91 -14.70 -3.78
CA TYR A 11 -11.21 -14.99 -5.02
C TYR A 11 -10.49 -16.35 -4.95
N GLY A 12 -9.91 -16.67 -3.79
CA GLY A 12 -9.18 -17.91 -3.57
C GLY A 12 -9.01 -18.26 -2.10
N HIS A 13 -8.80 -19.54 -1.80
CA HIS A 13 -8.49 -20.02 -0.46
C HIS A 13 -7.33 -21.01 -0.50
N TRP A 14 -6.21 -20.62 0.09
CA TRP A 14 -4.98 -21.39 0.11
C TRP A 14 -4.93 -22.19 1.41
N THR A 15 -5.32 -23.46 1.33
CA THR A 15 -5.43 -24.35 2.51
C THR A 15 -4.22 -25.26 2.71
N HIS A 16 -3.30 -25.30 1.74
CA HIS A 16 -2.12 -26.16 1.75
C HIS A 16 -0.88 -25.48 2.34
N CYS A 17 -0.99 -24.21 2.72
CA CYS A 17 0.04 -23.44 3.41
C CYS A 17 -0.37 -23.20 4.87
N ASP A 18 0.63 -22.92 5.71
CA ASP A 18 0.45 -22.47 7.07
C ASP A 18 1.20 -21.14 7.26
N PRO A 19 0.48 -20.02 7.56
CA PRO A 19 -0.96 -19.92 7.73
C PRO A 19 -1.75 -20.13 6.42
N ARG A 20 -3.01 -20.56 6.54
CA ARG A 20 -3.95 -20.62 5.41
C ARG A 20 -4.36 -19.20 5.02
N VAL A 21 -4.61 -18.94 3.74
CA VAL A 21 -4.88 -17.56 3.27
C VAL A 21 -6.18 -17.49 2.48
N CYS A 22 -7.08 -16.60 2.89
CA CYS A 22 -8.23 -16.19 2.10
C CYS A 22 -7.88 -14.96 1.27
N GLU A 23 -8.20 -15.00 -0.01
CA GLU A 23 -7.93 -13.94 -0.97
C GLU A 23 -9.22 -13.25 -1.41
N PHE A 24 -9.17 -11.93 -1.44
CA PHE A 24 -10.22 -11.09 -2.00
C PHE A 24 -9.59 -9.99 -2.86
N GLN A 25 -10.43 -9.32 -3.64
CA GLN A 25 -10.02 -8.18 -4.44
C GLN A 25 -11.03 -7.04 -4.25
N HIS A 26 -10.53 -5.83 -4.04
CA HIS A 26 -11.32 -4.60 -4.07
C HIS A 26 -10.70 -3.60 -5.04
N GLY A 27 -11.38 -3.34 -6.16
CA GLY A 27 -10.79 -2.58 -7.26
C GLY A 27 -9.54 -3.29 -7.79
N THR A 28 -8.39 -2.62 -7.71
CA THR A 28 -7.09 -3.15 -8.14
C THR A 28 -6.25 -3.69 -6.97
N THR A 29 -6.74 -3.59 -5.73
CA THR A 29 -5.97 -3.97 -4.54
C THR A 29 -6.42 -5.34 -4.03
N MET A 30 -5.44 -6.22 -3.79
CA MET A 30 -5.68 -7.54 -3.20
C MET A 30 -5.82 -7.45 -1.69
N ILE A 31 -6.62 -8.33 -1.11
CA ILE A 31 -6.79 -8.44 0.33
C ILE A 31 -6.49 -9.89 0.72
N TYR A 32 -5.54 -10.07 1.64
CA TYR A 32 -5.12 -11.37 2.13
C TYR A 32 -5.46 -11.49 3.60
N ILE A 33 -6.17 -12.55 3.99
CA ILE A 33 -6.58 -12.78 5.38
C ILE A 33 -6.08 -14.16 5.80
N GLU A 34 -5.14 -14.16 6.73
CA GLU A 34 -4.55 -15.37 7.26
C GLU A 34 -5.47 -16.01 8.31
N ASN A 35 -5.48 -17.35 8.33
CA ASN A 35 -6.22 -18.15 9.29
C ASN A 35 -5.46 -19.45 9.61
N SER A 36 -5.82 -20.08 10.72
CA SER A 36 -5.27 -21.37 11.14
C SER A 36 -6.37 -22.23 11.75
N GLU A 37 -6.02 -23.42 12.23
CA GLU A 37 -6.98 -24.25 12.98
C GLU A 37 -7.35 -23.62 14.33
N GLU A 38 -6.38 -22.94 14.97
CA GLU A 38 -6.57 -22.23 16.24
C GLU A 38 -7.34 -20.91 16.05
N TYR A 39 -7.20 -20.28 14.88
CA TYR A 39 -7.93 -19.08 14.49
C TYR A 39 -8.68 -19.30 13.17
N PRO A 40 -9.88 -19.91 13.20
CA PRO A 40 -10.57 -20.36 12.00
C PRO A 40 -10.95 -19.21 11.07
N MET A 41 -11.02 -19.52 9.77
CA MET A 41 -11.41 -18.61 8.69
C MET A 41 -12.59 -17.68 9.04
N GLY A 42 -13.69 -18.23 9.55
CA GLY A 42 -14.88 -17.43 9.87
C GLY A 42 -14.57 -16.28 10.83
N ARG A 43 -13.77 -16.54 11.87
CA ARG A 43 -13.34 -15.54 12.85
C ARG A 43 -12.39 -14.52 12.22
N SER A 44 -11.40 -14.98 11.45
CA SER A 44 -10.48 -14.06 10.73
C SER A 44 -11.22 -13.10 9.80
N LEU A 45 -12.21 -13.61 9.05
CA LEU A 45 -13.00 -12.80 8.13
C LEU A 45 -13.86 -11.78 8.88
N GLU A 46 -14.51 -12.18 9.97
CA GLU A 46 -15.31 -11.28 10.82
C GLU A 46 -14.46 -10.15 11.42
N ASP A 47 -13.26 -10.44 11.89
CA ASP A 47 -12.37 -9.43 12.45
C ASP A 47 -11.83 -8.47 11.39
N ALA A 48 -11.42 -8.99 10.23
CA ALA A 48 -11.01 -8.16 9.11
C ALA A 48 -12.15 -7.24 8.64
N GLN A 49 -13.39 -7.77 8.59
CA GLN A 49 -14.58 -7.03 8.15
C GLN A 49 -14.88 -5.80 9.02
N LYS A 50 -14.49 -5.80 10.30
CA LYS A 50 -14.67 -4.65 11.22
C LYS A 50 -13.83 -3.44 10.84
N THR A 51 -12.73 -3.63 10.11
CA THR A 51 -11.73 -2.57 9.89
C THR A 51 -11.47 -2.26 8.42
N ILE A 52 -11.84 -3.17 7.51
CA ILE A 52 -11.46 -3.10 6.10
C ILE A 52 -11.91 -1.82 5.40
N ASP A 53 -13.11 -1.31 5.69
CA ASP A 53 -13.60 -0.07 5.07
C ASP A 53 -12.73 1.12 5.46
N VAL A 54 -12.41 1.24 6.74
CA VAL A 54 -11.53 2.32 7.27
C VAL A 54 -10.11 2.18 6.72
N VAL A 55 -9.62 0.95 6.56
CA VAL A 55 -8.32 0.68 5.95
C VAL A 55 -8.27 1.22 4.51
N PHE A 56 -9.34 1.06 3.74
CA PHE A 56 -9.40 1.61 2.39
C PHE A 56 -9.60 3.14 2.37
N GLU A 57 -10.36 3.69 3.32
CA GLU A 57 -10.49 5.16 3.48
C GLU A 57 -9.15 5.83 3.83
N GLU A 58 -8.25 5.11 4.48
CA GLU A 58 -6.96 5.62 4.93
C GLU A 58 -5.78 5.38 3.95
N VAL A 59 -6.04 4.86 2.75
CA VAL A 59 -4.99 4.54 1.76
C VAL A 59 -4.05 5.72 1.49
N ASP A 60 -4.60 6.94 1.37
CA ASP A 60 -3.81 8.13 1.07
C ASP A 60 -2.82 8.47 2.19
N TYR A 61 -3.19 8.20 3.44
CA TYR A 61 -2.34 8.42 4.61
C TYR A 61 -1.25 7.36 4.70
N ALA A 62 -1.58 6.09 4.41
CA ALA A 62 -0.61 5.01 4.34
C ALA A 62 0.43 5.26 3.24
N LEU A 63 -0.01 5.75 2.08
CA LEU A 63 0.87 6.15 0.98
C LEU A 63 1.77 7.32 1.37
N ALA A 64 1.25 8.36 2.03
CA ALA A 64 2.07 9.47 2.51
C ALA A 64 3.15 9.02 3.51
N TYR A 65 2.82 8.11 4.43
CA TYR A 65 3.77 7.51 5.35
C TYR A 65 4.85 6.71 4.61
N ALA A 66 4.45 5.89 3.64
CA ALA A 66 5.38 5.13 2.79
C ALA A 66 6.27 6.05 1.93
N SER A 67 5.74 7.18 1.42
CA SER A 67 6.51 8.19 0.71
C SER A 67 7.60 8.80 1.59
N ALA A 68 7.31 9.08 2.87
CA ALA A 68 8.32 9.57 3.81
C ALA A 68 9.45 8.55 4.02
N ILE A 69 9.13 7.26 4.15
CA ILE A 69 10.14 6.19 4.24
C ILE A 69 10.96 6.11 2.95
N SER A 70 10.27 6.05 1.80
CA SER A 70 10.89 5.99 0.47
C SER A 70 11.80 7.19 0.21
N SER A 71 11.47 8.37 0.72
CA SER A 71 12.29 9.57 0.58
C SER A 71 13.67 9.46 1.20
N GLY A 72 13.84 8.63 2.24
CA GLY A 72 15.15 8.32 2.79
C GLY A 72 16.01 7.44 1.88
N GLN A 73 15.39 6.55 1.10
CA GLN A 73 16.05 5.55 0.27
C GLN A 73 16.28 6.04 -1.18
N HIS A 74 15.31 6.78 -1.73
CA HIS A 74 15.26 7.23 -3.12
C HIS A 74 15.29 8.76 -3.21
N GLN A 75 16.27 9.38 -2.55
CA GLN A 75 16.32 10.84 -2.36
C GLN A 75 16.25 11.62 -3.67
N ASP A 76 16.95 11.17 -4.71
CA ASP A 76 17.00 11.89 -5.99
C ASP A 76 15.64 11.88 -6.71
N PHE A 77 14.93 10.75 -6.66
CA PHE A 77 13.55 10.67 -7.12
C PHE A 77 12.67 11.69 -6.38
N TRP A 78 12.67 11.66 -5.05
CA TRP A 78 11.79 12.51 -4.26
C TRP A 78 12.16 14.00 -4.36
N LYS A 79 13.44 14.34 -4.53
CA LYS A 79 13.88 15.70 -4.85
C LYS A 79 13.29 16.19 -6.17
N ALA A 80 13.31 15.38 -7.22
CA ALA A 80 12.71 15.75 -8.51
C ALA A 80 11.18 15.80 -8.44
N ALA A 81 10.56 14.77 -7.86
CA ALA A 81 9.11 14.66 -7.71
C ALA A 81 8.49 15.83 -6.96
N ASN A 82 9.14 16.31 -5.89
CA ASN A 82 8.62 17.42 -5.08
C ASN A 82 8.72 18.79 -5.76
N ARG A 83 9.45 18.91 -6.88
CA ARG A 83 9.61 20.17 -7.61
C ARG A 83 8.49 20.44 -8.61
N ILE A 84 7.74 19.42 -8.98
CA ILE A 84 6.67 19.52 -9.98
C ILE A 84 5.37 18.90 -9.46
N SER A 85 4.24 19.35 -9.99
CA SER A 85 2.95 18.70 -9.72
C SER A 85 2.82 17.44 -10.57
N LEU A 86 3.04 16.28 -9.96
CA LEU A 86 2.82 15.00 -10.60
C LEU A 86 1.33 14.77 -10.89
N ARG A 87 1.05 14.22 -12.07
CA ARG A 87 -0.30 13.82 -12.50
C ARG A 87 -0.67 12.45 -11.96
N GLN A 88 0.34 11.62 -11.70
CA GLN A 88 0.19 10.25 -11.23
C GLN A 88 0.81 10.09 -9.85
N ARG A 89 0.27 9.14 -9.08
CA ARG A 89 0.88 8.75 -7.81
C ARG A 89 2.06 7.83 -8.09
N PRO A 90 3.25 8.10 -7.51
CA PRO A 90 4.41 7.26 -7.75
C PRO A 90 4.37 5.95 -6.96
N LEU A 91 3.68 5.92 -5.82
CA LEU A 91 3.45 4.72 -5.01
C LEU A 91 1.97 4.31 -5.05
N ILE A 92 1.72 3.00 -5.00
CA ILE A 92 0.37 2.41 -4.90
C ILE A 92 0.33 1.29 -3.86
N VAL A 93 -0.86 1.03 -3.32
CA VAL A 93 -1.12 -0.14 -2.47
C VAL A 93 -1.45 -1.33 -3.36
N TYR A 94 -0.58 -2.33 -3.36
CA TYR A 94 -0.80 -3.59 -4.07
C TYR A 94 -1.70 -4.52 -3.28
N SER A 95 -1.48 -4.59 -1.97
CA SER A 95 -2.27 -5.45 -1.10
C SER A 95 -2.46 -4.90 0.30
N VAL A 96 -3.52 -5.39 0.95
CA VAL A 96 -3.75 -5.28 2.38
C VAL A 96 -3.73 -6.68 2.98
N ARG A 97 -2.87 -6.91 3.96
CA ARG A 97 -2.75 -8.19 4.66
C ARG A 97 -3.28 -8.09 6.07
N TYR A 98 -4.05 -9.09 6.47
CA TYR A 98 -4.43 -9.37 7.86
C TYR A 98 -3.63 -10.59 8.29
N PRO A 99 -2.45 -10.38 8.90
CA PRO A 99 -1.61 -11.49 9.34
C PRO A 99 -2.27 -12.23 10.50
N LEU A 100 -1.97 -13.53 10.64
CA LEU A 100 -2.43 -14.35 11.76
C LEU A 100 -1.80 -13.88 13.07
N ILE A 101 -0.54 -13.45 12.99
CA ILE A 101 0.24 -12.92 14.11
C ILE A 101 0.31 -11.40 13.94
N GLY A 102 -0.42 -10.69 14.80
CA GLY A 102 -0.46 -9.24 14.87
C GLY A 102 -1.89 -8.70 14.80
N ASP A 103 -2.19 -7.68 15.60
CA ASP A 103 -3.56 -7.20 15.78
C ASP A 103 -4.05 -6.27 14.67
N PHE A 104 -3.22 -6.03 13.64
CA PHE A 104 -3.36 -4.88 12.78
C PHE A 104 -3.07 -5.19 11.31
N PRO A 105 -3.86 -4.62 10.37
CA PRO A 105 -3.64 -4.80 8.95
C PRO A 105 -2.36 -4.12 8.49
N VAL A 106 -1.76 -4.69 7.45
CA VAL A 106 -0.51 -4.25 6.83
C VAL A 106 -0.76 -3.93 5.36
N TYR A 107 -0.43 -2.71 4.94
CA TYR A 107 -0.38 -2.33 3.53
C TYR A 107 0.94 -2.81 2.93
N GLU A 108 0.89 -3.42 1.76
CA GLU A 108 2.06 -3.64 0.90
C GLU A 108 2.05 -2.61 -0.22
N ILE A 109 3.01 -1.70 -0.16
CA ILE A 109 3.12 -0.53 -1.04
C ILE A 109 4.39 -0.66 -1.87
N SER A 110 4.30 -0.36 -3.15
CA SER A 110 5.46 -0.29 -4.04
C SER A 110 5.23 0.75 -5.14
N TRP A 111 6.22 0.89 -6.03
CA TRP A 111 6.15 1.77 -7.18
C TRP A 111 4.96 1.41 -8.07
N ASN A 112 4.31 2.46 -8.59
CA ASN A 112 3.23 2.34 -9.54
C ASN A 112 3.79 1.82 -10.87
N PRO A 113 3.40 0.62 -11.33
CA PRO A 113 3.97 0.01 -12.53
C PRO A 113 3.46 0.69 -13.81
N HIS A 114 2.44 1.53 -13.69
CA HIS A 114 1.89 2.34 -14.78
C HIS A 114 2.38 3.79 -14.72
N PHE A 115 3.33 4.11 -13.83
CA PHE A 115 3.87 5.46 -13.76
C PHE A 115 4.64 5.78 -15.05
N GLU A 116 4.09 6.69 -15.84
CA GLU A 116 4.78 7.21 -17.02
C GLU A 116 5.74 8.31 -16.59
N VAL A 117 6.88 8.43 -17.29
CA VAL A 117 7.84 9.52 -17.06
C VAL A 117 7.11 10.86 -17.15
N GLU A 118 7.23 11.65 -16.08
CA GLU A 118 6.60 12.96 -15.99
C GLU A 118 7.61 14.09 -16.18
N TYR A 119 7.14 15.19 -16.77
CA TYR A 119 7.92 16.39 -17.02
C TYR A 119 7.17 17.61 -16.47
N GLY A 120 7.92 18.55 -15.92
CA GLY A 120 7.40 19.85 -15.51
C GLY A 120 8.48 20.92 -15.51
N LEU A 121 8.07 22.17 -15.37
CA LEU A 121 8.97 23.29 -15.17
C LEU A 121 9.06 23.60 -13.68
N ALA A 122 10.28 23.80 -13.18
CA ALA A 122 10.53 24.27 -11.84
C ALA A 122 11.73 25.23 -11.85
N TYR A 123 11.80 26.11 -10.86
CA TYR A 123 12.98 26.96 -10.66
C TYR A 123 14.07 26.16 -9.93
N SER A 124 15.32 26.31 -10.34
CA SER A 124 16.49 25.89 -9.58
C SER A 124 16.74 26.84 -8.40
N ASP A 125 17.72 26.50 -7.55
CA ASP A 125 18.13 27.36 -6.43
C ASP A 125 18.67 28.73 -6.91
N ASP A 126 19.17 28.79 -8.15
CA ASP A 126 19.65 30.01 -8.80
C ASP A 126 18.54 30.80 -9.53
N TRP A 127 17.27 30.46 -9.28
CA TRP A 127 16.09 31.06 -9.93
C TRP A 127 16.07 30.91 -11.45
N VAL A 128 16.69 29.85 -11.98
CA VAL A 128 16.63 29.50 -13.40
C VAL A 128 15.51 28.49 -13.60
N GLU A 129 14.59 28.79 -14.50
CA GLU A 129 13.55 27.83 -14.89
C GLU A 129 14.17 26.69 -15.69
N GLU A 130 13.94 25.45 -15.25
CA GLU A 130 14.45 24.25 -15.89
C GLU A 130 13.39 23.15 -16.02
N VAL A 131 13.61 22.26 -16.98
CA VAL A 131 12.79 21.07 -17.17
C VAL A 131 13.21 20.02 -16.16
N VAL A 132 12.30 19.66 -15.27
CA VAL A 132 12.46 18.53 -14.34
C VAL A 132 11.84 17.29 -14.97
N ARG A 133 12.61 16.20 -14.98
CA ARG A 133 12.16 14.87 -15.39
C ARG A 133 12.03 13.98 -14.15
N VAL A 134 10.89 13.31 -14.02
CA VAL A 134 10.61 12.38 -12.92
C VAL A 134 10.31 11.01 -13.50
N GLU A 135 11.07 10.01 -13.06
CA GLU A 135 10.94 8.62 -13.45
C GLU A 135 11.09 7.77 -12.20
N VAL A 136 10.18 6.82 -11.98
CA VAL A 136 10.29 5.91 -10.84
C VAL A 136 11.57 5.06 -10.94
N PRO A 137 12.23 4.75 -9.82
CA PRO A 137 13.39 3.86 -9.82
C PRO A 137 13.06 2.49 -10.40
N ASP A 138 14.03 1.87 -11.09
CA ASP A 138 13.97 0.45 -11.47
C ASP A 138 14.29 -0.42 -10.24
N SER A 139 13.36 -0.43 -9.30
CA SER A 139 13.47 -1.16 -8.05
C SER A 139 12.16 -1.87 -7.74
N ASN A 140 12.28 -3.09 -7.21
CA ASN A 140 11.13 -3.87 -6.72
C ASN A 140 10.95 -3.72 -5.20
N ASP A 141 11.26 -2.54 -4.67
CA ASP A 141 11.14 -2.28 -3.23
C ASP A 141 9.67 -2.32 -2.80
N PHE A 142 9.38 -3.16 -1.82
CA PHE A 142 8.10 -3.16 -1.13
C PHE A 142 8.26 -2.54 0.25
N ILE A 143 7.43 -1.53 0.52
CA ILE A 143 7.31 -0.89 1.83
C ILE A 143 6.08 -1.49 2.50
N LYS A 144 6.30 -2.17 3.63
CA LYS A 144 5.21 -2.70 4.44
C LYS A 144 4.88 -1.72 5.55
N VAL A 145 3.62 -1.31 5.62
CA VAL A 145 3.14 -0.32 6.58
C VAL A 145 2.02 -0.93 7.41
N ARG A 146 2.19 -1.06 8.73
CA ARG A 146 1.14 -1.57 9.62
C ARG A 146 0.31 -0.41 10.20
N ARG A 147 -1.00 -0.55 10.17
CA ARG A 147 -1.95 0.42 10.74
C ARG A 147 -2.21 0.13 12.22
N ARG A 148 -1.63 0.91 13.14
CA ARG A 148 -1.79 0.72 14.60
C ARG A 148 -3.09 1.30 15.16
N ALA A 149 -3.51 2.44 14.63
CA ALA A 149 -4.72 3.15 15.04
C ALA A 149 -5.14 4.09 13.90
N PRO A 150 -6.27 4.81 14.02
CA PRO A 150 -6.63 5.82 13.02
C PRO A 150 -5.48 6.79 12.77
N TYR A 151 -5.03 6.85 11.51
CA TYR A 151 -3.92 7.71 11.05
C TYR A 151 -2.56 7.46 11.73
N GLN A 152 -2.38 6.31 12.40
CA GLN A 152 -1.14 5.94 13.07
C GLN A 152 -0.55 4.69 12.41
N TYR A 153 0.68 4.84 11.92
CA TYR A 153 1.36 3.81 11.12
C TYR A 153 2.75 3.51 11.66
N GLU A 154 3.21 2.30 11.37
CA GLU A 154 4.59 1.90 11.59
C GLU A 154 5.15 1.16 10.37
N TYR A 155 6.46 1.28 10.18
CA TYR A 155 7.20 0.47 9.22
C TYR A 155 7.33 -0.97 9.72
N VAL A 156 7.07 -1.93 8.84
CA VAL A 156 7.34 -3.35 9.08
C VAL A 156 8.55 -3.74 8.23
N PRO A 157 9.68 -4.15 8.86
CA PRO A 157 10.89 -4.54 8.14
C PRO A 157 10.74 -5.86 7.37
#